data_AF-A0A961KY95-F1
#
_entry.id   AF-A0A961KY95-F1
#
_cell.length_a   1.000
_cell.length_b   1.000
_cell.length_c   1.000
_cell.angle_alpha   90.00
_cell.angle_beta   90.00
_cell.angle_gamma   90.00
#
_symmetry.space_group_name_H-M   'P 1'
#
loop_
_entity.id
_entity.type
_entity.pdbx_description
1 polymer ?
#
loop_
_entity_poly.entity_id
_entity_poly.type
_entity_poly.pdbx_seq_one_letter_code
_entity_poly.pdbx_strand_id
1 'polypeptide(L)'
;GMEPGSLIPLPPGTDIRFSNPTEHDAYAPFVKNHLRAVAAGLGLPYELVSGDLEGVTYSSIRAGLIEFRRRVEQLQHNVVVHLFCRPVWERFVRLAVLTAELPARDFDRNPDAYLGCEWLPPKFDYVDPMKDVQAEIMAIGAGLKSRSQAISERGYDAEQVDAEIAADRERAEGLGLAFGQTAAPQQKEPTDG
;
A
#
# COMPACT_ATOMS: atom_id res chain seq x y z
N GLY A 1 -21.23 -2.10 56.25
CA GLY A 1 -21.44 -2.44 54.83
C GLY A 1 -22.59 -3.43 54.77
N MET A 2 -23.38 -3.42 53.70
CA MET A 2 -24.37 -4.49 53.49
C MET A 2 -23.64 -5.76 53.03
N GLU A 3 -23.92 -6.88 53.68
CA GLU A 3 -23.43 -8.20 53.27
C GLU A 3 -24.58 -8.98 52.63
N PRO A 4 -24.31 -9.86 51.64
CA PRO A 4 -25.35 -10.64 51.00
C PRO A 4 -26.17 -11.45 52.03
N GLY A 5 -27.48 -11.21 52.09
CA GLY A 5 -28.38 -11.86 53.04
C GLY A 5 -28.67 -11.09 54.34
N SER A 6 -28.13 -9.87 54.51
CA SER A 6 -28.45 -9.04 55.68
C SER A 6 -29.88 -8.49 55.62
N LEU A 7 -30.69 -8.75 56.66
CA LEU A 7 -32.00 -8.12 56.85
C LEU A 7 -31.84 -6.89 57.75
N ILE A 8 -32.01 -5.70 57.16
CA ILE A 8 -31.96 -4.43 57.91
C ILE A 8 -33.40 -3.98 58.18
N PRO A 9 -33.87 -3.94 59.45
CA PRO A 9 -35.21 -3.48 59.78
C PRO A 9 -35.32 -1.97 59.54
N LEU A 10 -36.35 -1.56 58.80
CA LEU A 10 -36.61 -0.16 58.46
C LEU A 10 -37.73 0.42 59.32
N PRO A 11 -37.66 1.71 59.71
CA PRO A 11 -38.74 2.39 60.41
C PRO A 11 -40.05 2.41 59.57
N PRO A 12 -41.23 2.37 60.21
CA PRO A 12 -42.51 2.43 59.51
C PRO A 12 -42.62 3.67 58.61
N GLY A 13 -42.96 3.48 57.34
CA GLY A 13 -43.06 4.56 56.35
C GLY A 13 -41.78 4.80 55.53
N THR A 14 -40.73 4.00 55.73
CA THR A 14 -39.48 4.10 54.95
C THR A 14 -39.49 3.14 53.76
N ASP A 15 -39.16 3.65 52.57
CA ASP A 15 -39.08 2.88 51.32
C ASP A 15 -37.61 2.56 50.97
N ILE A 16 -37.37 1.39 50.38
CA ILE A 16 -36.03 0.95 49.98
C ILE A 16 -35.81 1.34 48.52
N ARG A 17 -34.93 2.30 48.28
CA ARG A 17 -34.44 2.60 46.93
C ARG A 17 -33.07 1.96 46.72
N PHE A 18 -33.05 0.90 45.91
CA PHE A 18 -31.79 0.36 45.41
C PHE A 18 -31.24 1.31 44.35
N SER A 19 -29.98 1.74 44.52
CA SER A 19 -29.26 2.41 43.44
C SER A 19 -28.99 1.38 42.35
N ASN A 20 -29.67 1.52 41.21
CA ASN A 20 -29.31 0.75 40.02
C ASN A 20 -28.30 1.59 39.23
N PRO A 21 -26.99 1.29 39.27
CA PRO A 21 -26.02 2.03 38.48
C PRO A 21 -26.39 1.85 37.00
N THR A 22 -26.59 2.97 36.30
CA THR A 22 -26.86 2.94 34.87
C THR A 22 -25.60 2.47 34.14
N GLU A 23 -25.68 1.38 33.38
CA GLU A 23 -24.60 1.05 32.44
C GLU A 23 -24.47 2.19 31.43
N HIS A 24 -23.26 2.73 31.30
CA HIS A 24 -22.98 3.82 30.38
C HIS A 24 -22.45 3.26 29.06
N ASP A 25 -23.27 3.26 28.01
CA ASP A 25 -22.89 2.90 26.63
C ASP A 25 -21.84 3.86 26.01
N ALA A 26 -21.44 4.91 26.73
CA ALA A 26 -20.52 5.93 26.25
C ALA A 26 -19.03 5.52 26.29
N TYR A 27 -18.68 4.35 26.83
CA TYR A 27 -17.28 3.94 26.96
C TYR A 27 -16.60 3.70 25.60
N ALA A 28 -17.24 2.95 24.70
CA ALA A 28 -16.72 2.68 23.37
C ALA A 28 -16.47 3.97 22.54
N PRO A 29 -17.42 4.92 22.44
CA PRO A 29 -17.16 6.18 21.73
C PRO A 29 -16.11 7.06 22.43
N PHE A 30 -15.97 7.00 23.76
CA PHE A 30 -14.90 7.68 24.47
C PHE A 30 -13.51 7.17 24.05
N VAL A 31 -13.32 5.85 24.08
CA VAL A 31 -12.05 5.21 23.66
C VAL A 31 -11.75 5.52 22.18
N LYS A 32 -12.75 5.41 21.31
CA LYS A 32 -12.63 5.72 19.87
C LYS A 32 -12.18 7.17 19.63
N ASN A 33 -12.75 8.13 20.36
CA ASN A 33 -12.36 9.53 20.25
C ASN A 33 -10.93 9.77 20.74
N HIS A 34 -10.52 9.10 21.83
CA HIS A 34 -9.16 9.23 22.36
C HIS A 34 -8.12 8.69 21.38
N LEU A 35 -8.37 7.52 20.80
CA LEU A 35 -7.50 6.92 19.78
C LEU A 35 -7.42 7.78 18.52
N ARG A 36 -8.52 8.43 18.10
CA ARG A 36 -8.50 9.40 16.99
C ARG A 36 -7.62 10.61 17.30
N ALA A 37 -7.65 11.14 18.52
CA ALA A 37 -6.78 12.24 18.93
C ALA A 37 -5.30 11.83 18.90
N VAL A 38 -4.98 10.63 19.39
CA VAL A 38 -3.62 10.05 19.32
C VAL A 38 -3.19 9.88 17.86
N ALA A 39 -4.04 9.30 17.01
CA ALA A 39 -3.76 9.09 15.60
C ALA A 39 -3.48 10.42 14.87
N ALA A 40 -4.26 11.46 15.16
CA ALA A 40 -4.04 12.81 14.65
C ALA A 40 -2.69 13.39 15.10
N GLY A 41 -2.29 13.18 16.36
CA GLY A 41 -0.98 13.61 16.88
C GLY A 41 0.19 12.89 16.24
N LEU A 42 0.05 11.60 15.94
CA LEU A 42 1.04 10.81 15.20
C LEU A 42 1.05 11.15 13.70
N GLY A 43 -0.03 11.75 13.19
CA GLY A 43 -0.29 11.94 11.76
C GLY A 43 -0.43 10.61 11.02
N LEU A 44 -1.10 9.66 11.66
CA LEU A 44 -1.46 8.34 11.11
C LEU A 44 -2.98 8.24 10.98
N PRO A 45 -3.51 7.51 9.98
CA PRO A 45 -4.91 7.15 9.93
C PRO A 45 -5.34 6.38 11.19
N TYR A 46 -6.52 6.69 11.74
CA TYR A 46 -7.06 6.01 12.91
C TYR A 46 -7.12 4.50 12.70
N GLU A 47 -7.55 4.10 11.51
CA GLU A 47 -7.74 2.71 11.08
C GLU A 47 -6.43 1.91 11.16
N LEU A 48 -5.28 2.56 10.88
CA LEU A 48 -3.96 1.93 11.00
C LEU A 48 -3.47 1.86 12.45
N VAL A 49 -3.90 2.78 13.31
CA VAL A 49 -3.52 2.82 14.73
C VAL A 49 -4.36 1.86 15.56
N SER A 50 -5.66 1.79 15.29
CA SER A 50 -6.63 1.01 16.07
C SER A 50 -6.92 -0.37 15.48
N GLY A 51 -6.71 -0.57 14.17
CA GLY A 51 -7.18 -1.73 13.44
C GLY A 51 -8.70 -1.77 13.24
N ASP A 52 -9.42 -0.74 13.69
CA ASP A 52 -10.87 -0.66 13.58
C ASP A 52 -11.27 -0.12 12.20
N LEU A 53 -11.91 -0.99 11.42
CA LEU A 53 -12.44 -0.69 10.09
C LEU A 53 -13.97 -0.48 10.08
N GLU A 54 -14.60 -0.36 11.25
CA GLU A 54 -16.03 -0.15 11.35
C GLU A 54 -16.45 1.20 10.72
N GLY A 55 -17.40 1.15 9.79
CA GLY A 55 -17.92 2.31 9.07
C GLY A 55 -17.00 2.84 7.97
N VAL A 56 -15.90 2.14 7.69
CA VAL A 56 -14.95 2.53 6.65
C VAL A 56 -15.39 1.96 5.30
N THR A 57 -15.54 2.84 4.32
CA THR A 57 -15.78 2.48 2.92
C THR A 57 -14.50 2.56 2.11
N TYR A 58 -14.49 1.91 0.95
CA TYR A 58 -13.40 1.94 -0.02
C TYR A 58 -12.90 3.36 -0.32
N SER A 59 -13.82 4.29 -0.62
CA SER A 59 -13.45 5.67 -0.95
C SER A 59 -12.83 6.40 0.25
N SER A 60 -13.35 6.16 1.46
CA SER A 60 -12.83 6.81 2.68
C SER A 60 -11.46 6.27 3.10
N ILE A 61 -11.21 4.95 3.02
CA ILE A 61 -9.89 4.41 3.34
C ILE A 61 -8.85 4.85 2.31
N ARG A 62 -9.22 4.88 1.02
CA ARG A 62 -8.32 5.34 -0.04
C ARG A 62 -7.93 6.80 0.17
N ALA A 63 -8.89 7.67 0.47
CA ALA A 63 -8.63 9.07 0.76
C ALA A 63 -7.68 9.24 1.95
N GLY A 64 -7.91 8.52 3.06
CA GLY A 64 -7.04 8.54 4.23
C GLY A 64 -5.63 8.01 3.96
N LEU A 65 -5.51 6.95 3.16
CA LEU A 65 -4.22 6.35 2.82
C LEU A 65 -3.39 7.21 1.84
N ILE A 66 -4.01 8.04 0.99
CA ILE A 66 -3.25 8.89 0.05
C ILE A 66 -2.31 9.83 0.81
N GLU A 67 -2.83 10.52 1.82
CA GLU A 67 -2.03 11.45 2.63
C GLU A 67 -0.93 10.73 3.43
N PHE A 68 -1.27 9.58 4.00
CA PHE A 68 -0.31 8.74 4.70
C PHE A 68 0.82 8.27 3.78
N ARG A 69 0.48 7.75 2.59
CA ARG A 69 1.43 7.27 1.57
C ARG A 69 2.34 8.38 1.09
N ARG A 70 1.80 9.58 0.85
CA ARG A 70 2.58 10.78 0.49
C ARG A 70 3.62 11.11 1.56
N ARG A 71 3.26 11.01 2.84
CA ARG A 71 4.20 11.23 3.94
C ARG A 71 5.29 10.15 4.00
N VAL A 72 4.92 8.88 3.78
CA VAL A 72 5.88 7.78 3.72
C VAL A 72 6.85 7.97 2.55
N GLU A 73 6.38 8.36 1.38
CA GLU A 73 7.22 8.65 0.21
C GLU A 73 8.21 9.78 0.49
N GLN A 74 7.77 10.85 1.15
CA GLN A 74 8.68 11.93 1.59
C GLN A 74 9.76 11.40 2.53
N LEU A 75 9.43 10.52 3.48
CA LEU A 75 10.43 9.91 4.37
C LEU A 75 11.38 8.99 3.60
N GLN A 76 10.85 8.17 2.69
CA GLN A 76 11.67 7.30 1.85
C GLN A 76 12.68 8.10 1.03
N HIS A 77 12.24 9.14 0.32
CA HIS A 77 13.14 9.91 -0.56
C HIS A 77 14.06 10.87 0.21
N ASN A 78 13.55 11.59 1.21
CA ASN A 78 14.32 12.63 1.91
C ASN A 78 15.19 12.10 3.04
N VAL A 79 14.85 10.94 3.61
CA VAL A 79 15.60 10.35 4.72
C VAL A 79 16.35 9.13 4.24
N VAL A 80 15.63 8.09 3.80
CA VAL A 80 16.26 6.80 3.48
C VAL A 80 17.16 6.91 2.25
N VAL A 81 16.63 7.40 1.13
CA VAL A 81 17.40 7.57 -0.10
C VAL A 81 18.48 8.61 0.08
N HIS A 82 18.14 9.79 0.61
CA HIS A 82 19.09 10.90 0.68
C HIS A 82 20.23 10.65 1.68
N LEU A 83 19.93 10.17 2.89
CA LEU A 83 20.92 10.04 3.97
C LEU A 83 21.61 8.67 3.98
N PHE A 84 20.98 7.63 3.45
CA PHE A 84 21.53 6.28 3.48
C PHE A 84 21.88 5.75 2.09
N CYS A 85 20.90 5.63 1.19
CA CYS A 85 21.14 4.91 -0.06
C CYS A 85 22.10 5.64 -1.00
N ARG A 86 22.00 6.96 -1.13
CA ARG A 86 22.90 7.77 -1.98
C ARG A 86 24.37 7.70 -1.53
N PRO A 87 24.73 7.94 -0.26
CA PRO A 87 26.12 7.79 0.19
C PRO A 87 26.67 6.38 0.01
N VAL A 88 25.85 5.35 0.24
CA VAL A 88 26.25 3.95 0.06
C VAL A 88 26.51 3.67 -1.42
N TRP A 89 25.62 4.09 -2.30
CA TRP A 89 25.76 3.94 -3.75
C TRP A 89 27.00 4.66 -4.27
N GLU A 90 27.20 5.92 -3.87
CA GLU A 90 28.36 6.69 -4.28
C GLU A 90 29.67 6.01 -3.86
N ARG A 91 29.74 5.52 -2.61
CA ARG A 91 30.92 4.81 -2.12
C ARG A 91 31.15 3.50 -2.88
N PHE A 92 30.08 2.77 -3.19
CA PHE A 92 30.14 1.54 -3.97
C PHE A 92 30.69 1.81 -5.38
N VAL A 93 30.14 2.78 -6.12
CA VAL A 93 30.59 3.14 -7.47
C VAL A 93 32.05 3.60 -7.45
N ARG A 94 32.42 4.49 -6.52
CA ARG A 94 33.82 4.95 -6.37
C ARG A 94 34.77 3.77 -6.13
N LEU A 95 34.40 2.82 -5.29
CA LEU A 95 35.21 1.63 -5.04
C LEU A 95 35.36 0.79 -6.31
N ALA A 96 34.28 0.57 -7.05
CA ALA A 96 34.30 -0.18 -8.32
C ALA A 96 35.20 0.48 -9.37
N VAL A 97 35.25 1.81 -9.42
CA VAL A 97 36.19 2.56 -10.27
C VAL A 97 37.63 2.36 -9.80
N LEU A 98 37.89 2.47 -8.50
CA LEU A 98 39.24 2.31 -7.93
C LEU A 98 39.81 0.90 -8.11
N THR A 99 38.96 -0.13 -8.07
CA THR A 99 39.35 -1.52 -8.32
C THR A 99 39.35 -1.89 -9.81
N ALA A 100 39.05 -0.94 -10.70
CA ALA A 100 38.94 -1.13 -12.14
C ALA A 100 37.87 -2.15 -12.60
N GLU A 101 36.88 -2.45 -11.74
CA GLU A 101 35.70 -3.26 -12.09
C GLU A 101 34.71 -2.46 -12.95
N LEU A 102 34.62 -1.15 -12.70
CA LEU A 102 33.85 -0.23 -13.53
C LEU A 102 34.81 0.54 -14.45
N PRO A 103 34.73 0.37 -15.79
CA PRO A 103 35.59 1.08 -16.73
C PRO A 103 35.18 2.55 -16.87
N ALA A 104 35.57 3.39 -15.91
CA ALA A 104 35.23 4.82 -15.85
C ALA A 104 36.47 5.72 -15.89
N ARG A 105 37.12 5.80 -17.06
CA ARG A 105 38.42 6.49 -17.24
C ARG A 105 38.36 8.01 -17.00
N ASP A 106 37.20 8.61 -17.19
CA ASP A 106 36.93 10.04 -17.03
C ASP A 106 36.10 10.33 -15.77
N PHE A 107 35.99 9.37 -14.84
CA PHE A 107 35.23 9.53 -13.60
C PHE A 107 35.62 10.79 -12.82
N ASP A 108 36.91 11.10 -12.72
CA ASP A 108 37.39 12.30 -12.01
C ASP A 108 36.95 13.61 -12.69
N ARG A 109 36.68 13.58 -13.99
CA ARG A 109 36.23 14.74 -14.77
C ARG A 109 34.71 14.89 -14.78
N ASN A 110 33.98 13.78 -14.72
CA ASN A 110 32.52 13.76 -14.77
C ASN A 110 31.93 12.61 -13.93
N PRO A 111 31.96 12.71 -12.59
CA PRO A 111 31.46 11.65 -11.72
C PRO A 111 29.94 11.47 -11.84
N ASP A 112 29.20 12.54 -12.13
CA ASP A 112 27.73 12.51 -12.21
C ASP A 112 27.21 11.57 -13.30
N ALA A 113 27.96 11.41 -14.39
CA ALA A 113 27.63 10.46 -15.46
C ALA A 113 27.62 8.98 -14.99
N TYR A 114 28.33 8.67 -13.92
CA TYR A 114 28.47 7.31 -13.37
C TYR A 114 27.66 7.12 -12.09
N LEU A 115 27.37 8.19 -11.36
CA LEU A 115 26.63 8.15 -10.09
C LEU A 115 25.10 8.16 -10.29
N GLY A 116 24.63 8.45 -11.50
CA GLY A 116 23.21 8.42 -11.86
C GLY A 116 22.57 7.07 -11.51
N CYS A 117 21.55 7.11 -10.66
CA CYS A 117 20.73 5.96 -10.31
C CYS A 117 19.30 6.41 -10.06
N GLU A 118 18.36 5.54 -10.41
CA GLU A 118 16.94 5.72 -10.08
C GLU A 118 16.63 4.99 -8.78
N TRP A 119 15.92 5.68 -7.89
CA TRP A 119 15.48 5.13 -6.61
C TRP A 119 14.00 4.81 -6.71
N LEU A 120 13.70 3.53 -6.89
CA LEU A 120 12.34 3.01 -7.01
C LEU A 120 11.94 2.32 -5.70
N PRO A 121 11.26 3.00 -4.77
CA PRO A 121 10.72 2.35 -3.58
C PRO A 121 9.61 1.36 -3.97
N PRO A 122 9.35 0.32 -3.14
CA PRO A 122 8.26 -0.60 -3.37
C PRO A 122 6.91 0.12 -3.48
N LYS A 123 6.09 -0.30 -4.44
CA LYS A 123 4.73 0.21 -4.60
C LYS A 123 3.86 -0.14 -3.39
N PHE A 124 2.96 0.77 -3.03
CA PHE A 124 1.89 0.44 -2.11
C PHE A 124 0.87 -0.50 -2.77
N ASP A 125 0.45 -1.52 -2.03
CA ASP A 125 -0.61 -2.42 -2.47
C ASP A 125 -1.90 -1.68 -2.82
N TYR A 126 -2.64 -2.28 -3.75
CA TYR A 126 -3.92 -1.77 -4.18
C TYR A 126 -4.95 -1.86 -3.05
N VAL A 127 -5.82 -0.87 -3.03
CA VAL A 127 -7.00 -0.93 -2.18
C VAL A 127 -8.11 -1.70 -2.92
N ASP A 128 -8.24 -1.49 -4.23
CA ASP A 128 -9.10 -2.27 -5.14
C ASP A 128 -8.25 -2.72 -6.33
N PRO A 129 -7.75 -3.97 -6.32
CA PRO A 129 -6.86 -4.46 -7.34
C PRO A 129 -7.39 -4.28 -8.76
N MET A 130 -8.70 -4.44 -8.98
CA MET A 130 -9.28 -4.35 -10.33
C MET A 130 -9.25 -2.91 -10.84
N LYS A 131 -9.75 -1.95 -10.05
CA LYS A 131 -9.79 -0.54 -10.48
C LYS A 131 -8.40 0.05 -10.62
N ASP A 132 -7.50 -0.27 -9.69
CA ASP A 132 -6.16 0.28 -9.71
C ASP A 132 -5.31 -0.30 -10.85
N VAL A 133 -5.46 -1.59 -11.17
CA VAL A 133 -4.80 -2.18 -12.36
C VAL A 133 -5.36 -1.58 -13.65
N GLN A 134 -6.68 -1.39 -13.76
CA GLN A 134 -7.27 -0.73 -14.93
C GLN A 134 -6.77 0.70 -15.11
N ALA A 135 -6.66 1.47 -14.01
CA ALA A 135 -6.08 2.81 -14.04
C ALA A 135 -4.62 2.79 -14.52
N GLU A 136 -3.84 1.79 -14.12
CA GLU A 136 -2.46 1.63 -14.55
C GLU A 136 -2.35 1.26 -16.03
N ILE A 137 -3.18 0.34 -16.52
CA ILE A 137 -3.27 0.00 -17.95
C ILE A 137 -3.63 1.24 -18.77
N MET A 138 -4.61 2.03 -18.31
CA MET A 138 -4.99 3.28 -18.97
C MET A 138 -3.87 4.32 -18.96
N ALA A 139 -3.13 4.47 -17.86
CA ALA A 139 -2.00 5.39 -17.77
C ALA A 139 -0.87 5.00 -18.73
N ILE A 140 -0.60 3.70 -18.87
CA ILE A 140 0.37 3.18 -19.83
C ILE A 140 -0.11 3.44 -21.26
N GLY A 141 -1.37 3.12 -21.57
CA GLY A 141 -1.97 3.36 -22.88
C GLY A 141 -2.01 4.84 -23.27
N ALA A 142 -2.15 5.74 -22.29
CA ALA A 142 -2.11 7.19 -22.48
C ALA A 142 -0.68 7.78 -22.56
N GLY A 143 0.37 6.96 -22.39
CA GLY A 143 1.76 7.42 -22.38
C GLY A 143 2.18 8.21 -21.14
N LEU A 144 1.38 8.18 -20.07
CA LEU A 144 1.70 8.84 -18.79
C LEU A 144 2.63 8.00 -17.90
N LYS A 145 2.74 6.71 -18.18
CA LYS A 145 3.58 5.76 -17.44
C LYS A 145 4.17 4.72 -18.38
N SER A 146 5.44 4.35 -18.19
CA SER A 146 6.02 3.24 -18.96
C SER A 146 5.66 1.90 -18.33
N ARG A 147 5.61 0.84 -19.16
CA ARG A 147 5.45 -0.53 -18.67
C ARG A 147 6.62 -0.93 -17.75
N SER A 148 7.85 -0.57 -18.11
CA SER A 148 9.03 -0.86 -17.31
C SER A 148 8.95 -0.25 -15.91
N GLN A 149 8.45 0.98 -15.80
CA GLN A 149 8.20 1.61 -14.50
C GLN A 149 7.16 0.84 -13.69
N ALA A 150 6.04 0.45 -14.30
CA ALA A 150 4.99 -0.31 -13.62
C ALA A 150 5.44 -1.70 -13.12
N ILE A 151 6.41 -2.31 -13.81
CA ILE A 151 7.01 -3.61 -13.42
C ILE A 151 8.07 -3.41 -12.33
N SER A 152 8.94 -2.42 -12.49
CA SER A 152 10.02 -2.10 -11.54
C SER A 152 9.47 -1.69 -10.18
N GLU A 153 8.37 -0.94 -10.15
CA GLU A 153 7.66 -0.58 -8.92
C GLU A 153 7.16 -1.81 -8.13
N ARG A 154 6.96 -2.95 -8.79
CA ARG A 154 6.56 -4.22 -8.16
C ARG A 154 7.77 -5.06 -7.73
N GLY A 155 8.98 -4.57 -7.93
CA GLY A 155 10.24 -5.25 -7.57
C GLY A 155 10.73 -6.24 -8.60
N TYR A 156 10.25 -6.19 -9.85
CA TYR A 156 10.68 -7.07 -10.93
C TYR A 156 11.51 -6.32 -11.97
N ASP A 157 12.41 -7.03 -12.64
CA ASP A 157 13.13 -6.51 -13.80
C ASP A 157 12.23 -6.58 -15.05
N ALA A 158 12.06 -5.45 -15.73
CA ALA A 158 11.25 -5.36 -16.93
C ALA A 158 11.77 -6.24 -18.08
N GLU A 159 13.10 -6.34 -18.24
CA GLU A 159 13.71 -7.16 -19.30
C GLU A 159 13.49 -8.64 -19.02
N GLN A 160 13.62 -9.06 -17.76
CA GLN A 160 13.32 -10.43 -17.35
C GLN A 160 11.85 -10.77 -17.60
N VAL A 161 10.93 -9.89 -17.21
CA VAL A 161 9.50 -10.10 -17.44
C VAL A 161 9.16 -10.16 -18.94
N ASP A 162 9.83 -9.35 -19.77
CA ASP A 162 9.67 -9.44 -21.23
C ASP A 162 10.15 -10.77 -21.80
N ALA A 163 11.30 -11.26 -21.34
CA ALA A 163 11.82 -12.57 -21.74
C ALA A 163 10.89 -13.71 -21.29
N GLU A 164 10.36 -13.66 -20.07
CA GLU A 164 9.40 -14.63 -19.55
C GLU A 164 8.11 -14.64 -20.36
N ILE A 165 7.54 -13.46 -20.68
CA ILE A 165 6.34 -13.35 -21.51
C ILE A 165 6.58 -13.91 -22.92
N ALA A 166 7.75 -13.66 -23.51
CA ALA A 166 8.09 -14.19 -24.82
C ALA A 166 8.16 -15.73 -24.80
N ALA A 167 8.85 -16.30 -23.80
CA ALA A 167 8.95 -17.75 -23.62
C ALA A 167 7.58 -18.39 -23.30
N ASP A 168 6.75 -17.71 -22.52
CA ASP A 168 5.37 -18.14 -22.20
C ASP A 168 4.50 -18.21 -23.44
N ARG A 169 4.60 -17.21 -24.33
CA ARG A 169 3.85 -17.19 -25.59
C ARG A 169 4.26 -18.33 -26.50
N GLU A 170 5.55 -18.54 -26.71
CA GLU A 170 6.06 -19.66 -27.52
C GLU A 170 5.61 -21.01 -26.97
N ARG A 171 5.70 -21.20 -25.65
CA ARG A 171 5.23 -22.40 -24.98
C ARG A 171 3.72 -22.59 -25.09
N ALA A 172 2.95 -21.53 -24.92
CA ALA A 172 1.49 -21.58 -25.05
C ALA A 172 1.07 -21.97 -26.47
N GLU A 173 1.72 -21.39 -27.49
CA GLU A 173 1.50 -21.76 -28.90
C GLU A 173 1.86 -23.23 -29.17
N GLY A 174 3.01 -23.70 -28.67
CA GLY A 174 3.43 -25.09 -28.80
C GLY A 174 2.52 -26.10 -28.10
N LEU A 175 1.84 -25.68 -27.03
CA LEU A 175 0.88 -26.50 -26.28
C LEU A 175 -0.58 -26.31 -26.71
N GLY A 176 -0.87 -25.39 -27.63
CA GLY A 176 -2.23 -25.05 -28.04
C GLY A 176 -3.06 -24.38 -26.94
N LEU A 177 -2.43 -23.66 -26.01
CA LEU A 177 -3.08 -22.93 -24.92
C LEU A 177 -3.39 -21.49 -25.33
N ALA A 178 -4.63 -21.04 -25.12
CA ALA A 178 -5.05 -19.68 -25.41
C ALA A 178 -5.27 -18.90 -24.11
N PHE A 179 -4.41 -17.90 -23.85
CA PHE A 179 -4.55 -16.95 -22.74
C PHE A 179 -4.78 -15.54 -23.28
N GLY A 180 -5.75 -14.80 -22.73
CA GLY A 180 -5.94 -13.38 -23.05
C GLY A 180 -6.55 -13.03 -24.41
N GLN A 181 -6.91 -14.02 -25.24
CA GLN A 181 -7.81 -13.79 -26.36
C GLN A 181 -9.25 -13.89 -25.84
N THR A 182 -9.93 -12.76 -25.64
CA THR A 182 -11.40 -12.77 -25.66
C THR A 182 -11.78 -13.37 -27.01
N ALA A 183 -12.33 -14.59 -27.01
CA ALA A 183 -12.80 -15.23 -28.22
C ALA A 183 -13.67 -14.21 -28.98
N ALA A 184 -13.26 -13.83 -30.19
CA ALA A 184 -14.08 -13.00 -31.05
C ALA A 184 -15.46 -13.67 -31.15
N PRO A 185 -16.57 -12.93 -30.93
CA PRO A 185 -17.89 -13.53 -31.01
C PRO A 185 -18.04 -14.12 -32.41
N GLN A 186 -18.18 -15.45 -32.49
CA GLN A 186 -18.50 -16.14 -33.73
C GLN A 186 -19.80 -15.53 -34.26
N GLN A 187 -19.70 -14.76 -35.34
CA GLN A 187 -20.86 -14.35 -36.12
C GLN A 187 -21.51 -15.62 -36.62
N LYS A 188 -22.66 -15.98 -36.03
CA LYS A 188 -23.56 -16.96 -36.62
C LYS A 188 -24.04 -16.35 -37.93
N GLU A 189 -23.62 -16.94 -39.05
CA GLU A 189 -24.27 -16.72 -40.34
C GLU A 189 -25.77 -16.98 -40.17
N PRO A 190 -26.65 -16.11 -40.70
CA PRO A 190 -28.07 -16.41 -40.74
C PRO A 190 -28.26 -17.58 -41.73
N THR A 191 -28.58 -18.74 -41.18
CA THR A 191 -29.24 -19.81 -41.95
C THR A 191 -30.53 -19.25 -42.53
N ASP A 192 -30.53 -19.02 -43.84
CA ASP A 192 -31.74 -18.81 -44.64
C ASP A 192 -32.71 -19.98 -44.42
N GLY A 193 -33.97 -19.62 -44.16
CA GLY A 193 -35.13 -20.51 -44.09
C GLY A 193 -36.39 -19.73 -44.43
#